data_AF-A0A166H2B6-F1
#
_entry.id   AF-A0A166H2B6-F1
#
_cell.length_a   1.000
_cell.length_b   1.000
_cell.length_c   1.000
_cell.angle_alpha   90.00
_cell.angle_beta   90.00
_cell.angle_gamma   90.00
#
_symmetry.space_group_name_H-M   'P 1'
#
loop_
_entity.id
_entity.type
_entity.pdbx_description
1 polymer ?
#
loop_
_entity_poly.entity_id
_entity_poly.type
_entity_poly.pdbx_seq_one_letter_code
_entity_poly.pdbx_strand_id
1 'polypeptide(L)'
;MNVVPAQAAGVASIALVSPPQKLFGGSVHPTILAAAALLGIDEVYALGGAGAVAALAYGVESLGLDPVSIITGPGNVWVTTAKRQVLGQVGIDSEAGPTEILVIADDSADARLIAADLVSQAEHDEAASAVLVTDSPELAAAVGREVVAQARARTTPSAWRSPSTGRSRPS
;
A
#
# COMPACT_ATOMS: atom_id res chain seq x y z
N MET A 1 -6.19 -6.72 6.97
CA MET A 1 -5.62 -5.85 8.02
C MET A 1 -6.65 -4.93 8.67
N ASN A 2 -7.72 -4.48 7.99
CA ASN A 2 -8.71 -3.55 8.60
C ASN A 2 -9.90 -4.23 9.30
N VAL A 3 -10.43 -5.30 8.72
CA VAL A 3 -11.67 -5.96 9.20
C VAL A 3 -11.50 -6.56 10.59
N VAL A 4 -10.43 -7.30 10.84
CA VAL A 4 -10.21 -7.98 12.14
C VAL A 4 -10.12 -6.98 13.30
N PRO A 5 -9.35 -5.86 13.22
CA PRO A 5 -9.40 -4.81 14.23
C PRO A 5 -10.79 -4.19 14.43
N ALA A 6 -11.53 -3.93 13.34
CA ALA A 6 -12.89 -3.39 13.44
C ALA A 6 -13.83 -4.34 14.18
N GLN A 7 -13.75 -5.64 13.90
CA GLN A 7 -14.51 -6.66 14.62
C GLN A 7 -14.11 -6.74 16.10
N ALA A 8 -12.81 -6.72 16.39
CA ALA A 8 -12.31 -6.72 17.77
C ALA A 8 -12.77 -5.47 18.56
N ALA A 9 -12.95 -4.34 17.87
CA ALA A 9 -13.48 -3.11 18.44
C ALA A 9 -15.03 -3.11 18.59
N GLY A 10 -15.72 -4.16 18.14
CA GLY A 10 -17.17 -4.27 18.23
C GLY A 10 -17.93 -3.40 17.22
N VAL A 11 -17.33 -3.09 16.07
CA VAL A 11 -18.00 -2.35 14.99
C VAL A 11 -19.22 -3.15 14.49
N ALA A 12 -20.38 -2.48 14.45
CA ALA A 12 -21.67 -3.13 14.18
C ALA A 12 -21.88 -3.51 12.70
N SER A 13 -21.33 -2.73 11.76
CA SER A 13 -21.38 -3.02 10.32
C SER A 13 -20.07 -2.67 9.63
N ILE A 14 -19.72 -3.43 8.59
CA ILE A 14 -18.46 -3.26 7.86
C ILE A 14 -18.76 -3.40 6.37
N ALA A 15 -18.75 -2.27 5.66
CA ALA A 15 -18.80 -2.23 4.20
C ALA A 15 -17.39 -2.41 3.62
N LEU A 16 -17.21 -3.40 2.75
CA LEU A 16 -15.95 -3.63 2.02
C LEU A 16 -16.10 -3.20 0.56
N VAL A 17 -15.22 -2.31 0.10
CA VAL A 17 -15.15 -1.93 -1.31
C VAL A 17 -13.86 -2.45 -1.93
N SER A 18 -13.95 -2.99 -3.14
CA SER A 18 -12.78 -3.36 -3.94
C SER A 18 -13.02 -3.04 -5.41
N PRO A 19 -12.02 -2.48 -6.14
CA PRO A 19 -12.20 -2.13 -7.54
C PRO A 19 -12.66 -3.31 -8.38
N PRO A 20 -13.60 -3.09 -9.32
CA PRO A 20 -14.04 -4.13 -10.24
C PRO A 20 -12.90 -4.56 -11.16
N GLN A 21 -12.71 -5.86 -11.34
CA GLN A 21 -11.62 -6.40 -12.15
C GLN A 21 -12.13 -7.01 -13.44
N LYS A 22 -11.65 -6.51 -14.59
CA LYS A 22 -12.06 -6.99 -15.92
C LYS A 22 -11.84 -8.49 -16.12
N LEU A 23 -10.73 -9.02 -15.62
CA LEU A 23 -10.40 -10.45 -15.67
C LEU A 23 -11.41 -11.33 -14.91
N PHE A 24 -12.14 -10.74 -13.96
CA PHE A 24 -13.17 -11.40 -13.16
C PHE A 24 -14.55 -10.83 -13.47
N GLY A 25 -14.80 -10.45 -14.74
CA GLY A 25 -16.11 -10.04 -15.22
C GLY A 25 -16.64 -8.73 -14.62
N GLY A 26 -15.75 -7.87 -14.11
CA GLY A 26 -16.13 -6.65 -13.41
C GLY A 26 -16.50 -6.88 -11.93
N SER A 27 -16.25 -8.07 -11.40
CA SER A 27 -16.43 -8.37 -9.98
C SER A 27 -15.15 -8.09 -9.16
N VAL A 28 -15.29 -8.22 -7.85
CA VAL A 28 -14.17 -8.22 -6.90
C VAL A 28 -13.33 -9.49 -7.09
N HIS A 29 -12.02 -9.40 -6.85
CA HIS A 29 -11.12 -10.55 -6.97
C HIS A 29 -11.58 -11.71 -6.06
N PRO A 30 -11.60 -12.98 -6.55
CA PRO A 30 -12.09 -14.12 -5.77
C PRO A 30 -11.40 -14.30 -4.41
N THR A 31 -10.09 -14.06 -4.32
CA THR A 31 -9.35 -14.11 -3.04
C THR A 31 -9.84 -13.07 -2.03
N ILE A 32 -10.25 -11.88 -2.47
CA ILE A 32 -10.81 -10.86 -1.57
C ILE A 32 -12.18 -11.31 -1.08
N LEU A 33 -13.02 -11.88 -1.97
CA LEU A 33 -14.32 -12.44 -1.60
C LEU A 33 -14.19 -13.62 -0.63
N ALA A 34 -13.22 -14.50 -0.84
CA ALA A 34 -12.92 -15.60 0.06
C ALA A 34 -12.48 -15.10 1.45
N ALA A 35 -11.62 -14.08 1.49
CA ALA A 35 -11.21 -13.45 2.75
C ALA A 35 -12.39 -12.77 3.45
N ALA A 36 -13.26 -12.08 2.71
CA ALA A 36 -14.49 -11.48 3.24
C ALA A 36 -15.41 -12.55 3.86
N ALA A 37 -15.64 -13.65 3.14
CA ALA A 37 -16.46 -14.76 3.63
C ALA A 37 -15.88 -15.43 4.89
N LEU A 38 -14.56 -15.65 4.93
CA LEU A 38 -13.88 -16.20 6.12
C LEU A 38 -14.00 -15.29 7.35
N LEU A 39 -14.15 -13.98 7.12
CA LEU A 39 -14.32 -12.97 8.16
C LEU A 39 -15.80 -12.65 8.43
N GLY A 40 -16.75 -13.30 7.74
CA GLY A 40 -18.18 -13.03 7.90
C GLY A 40 -18.60 -11.64 7.41
N ILE A 41 -17.97 -11.13 6.35
CA ILE A 41 -18.29 -9.85 5.74
C ILE A 41 -19.17 -10.08 4.52
N ASP A 42 -20.45 -9.74 4.65
CA ASP A 42 -21.47 -9.95 3.62
C ASP A 42 -21.74 -8.69 2.79
N GLU A 43 -21.36 -7.51 3.30
CA GLU A 43 -21.52 -6.22 2.64
C GLU A 43 -20.28 -5.89 1.80
N VAL A 44 -20.27 -6.35 0.54
CA VAL A 44 -19.14 -6.19 -0.39
C VAL A 44 -19.58 -5.52 -1.70
N TYR A 45 -18.91 -4.44 -2.07
CA TYR A 45 -19.20 -3.69 -3.30
C TYR A 45 -18.01 -3.65 -4.26
N ALA A 46 -18.30 -3.86 -5.55
CA ALA A 46 -17.34 -3.72 -6.63
C ALA A 46 -17.14 -2.24 -7.03
N LEU A 47 -16.56 -1.46 -6.12
CA LEU A 47 -16.30 -0.02 -6.25
C LEU A 47 -14.83 0.29 -6.00
N GLY A 48 -14.28 1.30 -6.67
CA GLY A 48 -12.88 1.73 -6.47
C GLY A 48 -12.64 3.21 -6.66
N GLY A 49 -11.44 3.66 -6.28
CA GLY A 49 -10.99 5.04 -6.46
C GLY A 49 -11.75 6.06 -5.61
N ALA A 50 -11.69 7.32 -6.02
CA ALA A 50 -12.35 8.43 -5.33
C ALA A 50 -13.87 8.26 -5.21
N GLY A 51 -14.51 7.65 -6.23
CA GLY A 51 -15.95 7.39 -6.22
C GLY A 51 -16.38 6.42 -5.12
N ALA A 52 -15.55 5.42 -4.80
CA ALA A 52 -15.83 4.50 -3.68
C ALA A 52 -15.77 5.22 -2.34
N VAL A 53 -14.81 6.15 -2.15
CA VAL A 53 -14.71 6.96 -0.94
C VAL A 53 -15.95 7.84 -0.77
N ALA A 54 -16.41 8.48 -1.85
CA ALA A 54 -17.65 9.27 -1.82
C ALA A 54 -18.87 8.41 -1.52
N ALA A 55 -18.99 7.23 -2.14
CA ALA A 55 -20.08 6.30 -1.90
C ALA A 55 -20.15 5.86 -0.43
N LEU A 56 -19.00 5.53 0.18
CA LEU A 56 -18.91 5.21 1.60
C LEU A 56 -19.25 6.41 2.49
N ALA A 57 -18.79 7.61 2.14
CA ALA A 57 -18.97 8.80 2.97
C ALA A 57 -20.42 9.30 3.01
N TYR A 58 -21.14 9.18 1.88
CA TYR A 58 -22.49 9.75 1.72
C TYR A 58 -23.59 8.70 1.59
N GLY A 59 -23.24 7.43 1.44
CA GLY A 59 -24.18 6.36 1.14
C GLY A 59 -24.63 6.37 -0.33
N VAL A 60 -25.17 5.25 -0.77
CA VAL A 60 -25.80 5.07 -2.09
C VAL A 60 -27.05 4.23 -1.93
N GLU A 61 -28.21 4.88 -1.87
CA GLU A 61 -29.51 4.23 -1.61
C GLU A 61 -29.83 3.11 -2.63
N SER A 62 -29.52 3.32 -3.91
CA SER A 62 -29.76 2.31 -4.95
C SER A 62 -28.90 1.04 -4.82
N LEU A 63 -27.83 1.09 -4.01
CA LEU A 63 -26.99 -0.05 -3.67
C LEU A 63 -27.28 -0.59 -2.27
N GLY A 64 -28.19 0.04 -1.52
CA GLY A 64 -28.39 -0.24 -0.10
C GLY A 64 -27.14 0.01 0.74
N LEU A 65 -26.26 0.94 0.31
CA LEU A 65 -25.06 1.31 1.04
C LEU A 65 -25.39 2.51 1.94
N ASP A 66 -25.37 2.29 3.25
CA ASP A 66 -25.51 3.38 4.22
C ASP A 66 -24.17 4.13 4.39
N PRO A 67 -24.19 5.44 4.71
CA PRO A 67 -22.98 6.19 4.98
C PRO A 67 -22.25 5.62 6.21
N VAL A 68 -20.92 5.48 6.12
CA VAL A 68 -20.09 4.91 7.19
C VAL A 68 -19.57 6.00 8.13
N SER A 69 -19.21 5.63 9.37
CA SER A 69 -18.61 6.58 10.32
C SER A 69 -17.09 6.75 10.14
N ILE A 70 -16.39 5.75 9.62
CA ILE A 70 -14.93 5.78 9.40
C ILE A 70 -14.56 5.02 8.13
N ILE A 71 -13.65 5.57 7.32
CA ILE A 71 -13.09 4.93 6.14
C ILE A 71 -11.62 4.60 6.39
N THR A 72 -11.28 3.31 6.30
CA THR A 72 -9.89 2.82 6.48
C THR A 72 -9.39 2.08 5.25
N GLY A 73 -8.07 2.06 5.10
CA GLY A 73 -7.39 1.30 4.07
C GLY A 73 -6.59 2.18 3.10
N PRO A 74 -5.48 1.63 2.59
CA PRO A 74 -4.61 2.32 1.65
C PRO A 74 -5.28 2.45 0.28
N GLY A 75 -4.77 3.36 -0.52
CA GLY A 75 -5.14 3.50 -1.92
C GLY A 75 -4.18 4.42 -2.65
N ASN A 76 -4.37 4.55 -3.96
CA ASN A 76 -3.59 5.49 -4.75
C ASN A 76 -3.89 6.95 -4.35
N VAL A 77 -3.14 7.89 -4.95
CA VAL A 77 -3.29 9.34 -4.71
C VAL A 77 -4.73 9.85 -4.81
N TRP A 78 -5.56 9.25 -5.66
CA TRP A 78 -6.97 9.64 -5.82
C TRP A 78 -7.82 9.22 -4.62
N VAL A 79 -7.59 8.02 -4.07
CA VAL A 79 -8.25 7.57 -2.84
C VAL A 79 -7.81 8.44 -1.67
N THR A 80 -6.50 8.69 -1.52
CA THR A 80 -5.97 9.53 -0.44
C THR A 80 -6.53 10.96 -0.52
N THR A 81 -6.55 11.56 -1.71
CA THR A 81 -7.12 12.90 -1.92
C THR A 81 -8.62 12.93 -1.64
N ALA A 82 -9.37 11.89 -2.05
CA ALA A 82 -10.80 11.81 -1.75
C ALA A 82 -11.07 11.66 -0.25
N LYS A 83 -10.28 10.85 0.46
CA LYS A 83 -10.37 10.70 1.93
C LYS A 83 -10.16 12.05 2.62
N ARG A 84 -9.16 12.84 2.19
CA ARG A 84 -8.94 14.21 2.66
C ARG A 84 -10.16 15.11 2.44
N GLN A 85 -10.81 15.02 1.28
CA GLN A 85 -11.96 15.86 0.95
C GLN A 85 -13.20 15.55 1.79
N VAL A 86 -13.37 14.31 2.24
CA VAL A 86 -14.50 13.90 3.09
C VAL A 86 -14.19 13.92 4.59
N LEU A 87 -12.98 14.35 4.97
CA LEU A 87 -12.59 14.50 6.38
C LEU A 87 -13.54 15.48 7.07
N GLY A 88 -14.11 15.05 8.20
CA GLY A 88 -15.09 15.83 8.96
C GLY A 88 -16.55 15.48 8.65
N GLN A 89 -16.83 14.95 7.45
CA GLN A 89 -18.09 14.23 7.19
C GLN A 89 -18.02 12.81 7.73
N VAL A 90 -16.89 12.15 7.51
CA VAL A 90 -16.56 10.83 8.07
C VAL A 90 -15.17 10.86 8.67
N GLY A 91 -14.91 9.96 9.62
CA GLY A 91 -13.56 9.66 10.06
C GLY A 91 -12.76 9.05 8.92
N ILE A 92 -11.47 9.34 8.85
CA ILE A 92 -10.52 8.61 8.03
C ILE A 92 -9.39 8.14 8.94
N ASP A 93 -8.74 7.04 8.57
CA ASP A 93 -7.42 6.73 9.12
C ASP A 93 -6.39 7.82 8.75
N SER A 94 -5.14 7.61 9.16
CA SER A 94 -4.04 8.45 8.69
C SER A 94 -3.90 8.37 7.17
N GLU A 95 -3.53 9.48 6.55
CA GLU A 95 -3.04 9.46 5.18
C GLU A 95 -1.87 8.49 5.07
N ALA A 96 -2.07 7.39 4.34
CA ALA A 96 -0.97 6.51 4.00
C ALA A 96 0.00 7.31 3.12
N GLY A 97 1.13 7.72 3.70
CA GLY A 97 2.28 8.20 2.95
C GLY A 97 2.89 7.09 2.10
N PRO A 98 3.89 7.40 1.28
CA PRO A 98 4.67 6.37 0.61
C PRO A 98 5.20 5.35 1.63
N THR A 99 5.39 4.12 1.20
CA THR A 99 5.94 3.08 2.09
C THR A 99 7.40 3.42 2.42
N GLU A 100 7.77 3.34 3.70
CA GLU A 100 9.13 3.65 4.16
C GLU A 100 9.70 2.49 4.99
N ILE A 101 10.99 2.24 4.84
CA ILE A 101 11.76 1.33 5.71
C ILE A 101 13.11 1.92 6.07
N LEU A 102 13.48 1.75 7.35
CA LEU A 102 14.79 2.09 7.88
C LEU A 102 15.37 0.85 8.55
N VAL A 103 16.48 0.35 8.02
CA VAL A 103 17.26 -0.73 8.64
C VAL A 103 18.43 -0.11 9.39
N ILE A 104 18.60 -0.46 10.67
CA ILE A 104 19.76 -0.09 11.48
C ILE A 104 20.55 -1.36 11.74
N ALA A 105 21.82 -1.39 11.33
CA ALA A 105 22.65 -2.59 11.43
C ALA A 105 24.13 -2.26 11.69
N ASP A 106 24.79 -3.08 12.48
CA ASP A 106 26.24 -3.08 12.67
C ASP A 106 26.92 -4.08 11.72
N ASP A 107 28.25 -4.17 11.79
CA ASP A 107 29.08 -4.99 10.91
C ASP A 107 28.81 -6.51 11.00
N SER A 108 28.05 -6.97 12.01
CA SER A 108 27.74 -8.39 12.20
C SER A 108 26.57 -8.87 11.33
N ALA A 109 25.82 -7.95 10.72
CA ALA A 109 24.60 -8.27 9.98
C ALA A 109 24.87 -8.88 8.59
N ASP A 110 23.98 -9.77 8.14
CA ASP A 110 24.06 -10.34 6.79
C ASP A 110 23.55 -9.35 5.74
N ALA A 111 24.47 -8.84 4.93
CA ALA A 111 24.18 -7.89 3.86
C ALA A 111 23.09 -8.36 2.87
N ARG A 112 22.94 -9.67 2.66
CA ARG A 112 21.93 -10.23 1.74
C ARG A 112 20.52 -10.08 2.29
N LEU A 113 20.35 -10.26 3.60
CA LEU A 113 19.06 -10.13 4.26
C LEU A 113 18.62 -8.66 4.32
N ILE A 114 19.55 -7.77 4.68
CA ILE A 114 19.30 -6.32 4.64
C ILE A 114 18.88 -5.89 3.24
N ALA A 115 19.62 -6.31 2.20
CA ALA A 115 19.26 -5.99 0.83
C ALA A 115 17.87 -6.53 0.43
N ALA A 116 17.52 -7.73 0.88
CA ALA A 116 16.20 -8.32 0.62
C ALA A 116 15.08 -7.51 1.26
N ASP A 117 15.27 -7.03 2.50
CA ASP A 117 14.31 -6.18 3.21
C ASP A 117 14.13 -4.83 2.49
N LEU A 118 15.23 -4.16 2.15
CA LEU A 118 15.20 -2.87 1.43
C LEU A 118 14.52 -3.00 0.06
N VAL A 119 14.87 -4.03 -0.72
CA VAL A 119 14.27 -4.26 -2.04
C VAL A 119 12.78 -4.62 -1.90
N SER A 120 12.40 -5.42 -0.90
CA SER A 120 10.98 -5.78 -0.69
C SER A 120 10.07 -4.56 -0.57
N GLN A 121 10.52 -3.50 0.11
CA GLN A 121 9.72 -2.29 0.31
C GLN A 121 9.78 -1.34 -0.89
N ALA A 122 10.95 -1.23 -1.52
CA ALA A 122 11.11 -0.42 -2.72
C ALA A 122 10.27 -0.91 -3.92
N GLU A 123 9.86 -2.19 -3.93
CA GLU A 123 9.02 -2.76 -5.00
C GLU A 123 7.53 -2.39 -4.88
N HIS A 124 7.08 -1.90 -3.73
CA HIS A 124 5.65 -1.66 -3.49
C HIS A 124 5.12 -0.34 -4.09
N ASP A 125 5.95 0.70 -4.17
CA ASP A 125 5.56 2.03 -4.66
C ASP A 125 6.79 2.72 -5.28
N GLU A 126 6.61 3.42 -6.40
CA GLU A 126 7.67 4.24 -7.01
C GLU A 126 8.15 5.35 -6.07
N ALA A 127 7.29 5.82 -5.16
CA ALA A 127 7.61 6.81 -4.16
C ALA A 127 8.18 6.21 -2.85
N ALA A 128 8.37 4.88 -2.77
CA ALA A 128 8.86 4.23 -1.55
C ALA A 128 10.30 4.67 -1.19
N SER A 129 10.57 4.76 0.11
CA SER A 129 11.88 5.13 0.65
C SER A 129 12.48 3.96 1.43
N ALA A 130 13.69 3.54 1.08
CA ALA A 130 14.40 2.45 1.75
C ALA A 130 15.80 2.91 2.16
N VAL A 131 16.08 2.92 3.46
CA VAL A 131 17.30 3.49 4.03
C VAL A 131 18.02 2.47 4.92
N LEU A 132 19.34 2.38 4.77
CA LEU A 132 20.23 1.69 5.72
C LEU A 132 21.01 2.74 6.52
N VAL A 133 21.03 2.58 7.83
CA VAL A 133 21.93 3.30 8.74
C VAL A 133 22.88 2.28 9.37
N THR A 134 24.17 2.49 9.15
CA THR A 134 25.25 1.67 9.71
C THR A 134 26.47 2.54 9.93
N ASP A 135 27.27 2.18 10.92
CA ASP A 135 28.59 2.74 11.18
C ASP A 135 29.72 1.98 10.46
N SER A 136 29.40 0.87 9.75
CA SER A 136 30.34 0.07 8.97
C SER A 136 30.30 0.43 7.47
N PRO A 137 31.35 1.07 6.93
CA PRO A 137 31.47 1.31 5.50
C PRO A 137 31.51 0.02 4.67
N GLU A 138 32.09 -1.04 5.21
CA GLU A 138 32.20 -2.35 4.57
C GLU A 138 30.83 -2.99 4.39
N LEU A 139 29.98 -2.94 5.44
CA LEU A 139 28.61 -3.42 5.37
C LEU A 139 27.80 -2.61 4.36
N ALA A 140 27.88 -1.28 4.40
CA ALA A 140 27.17 -0.41 3.47
C ALA A 140 27.52 -0.75 2.00
N ALA A 141 28.80 -0.97 1.71
CA ALA A 141 29.25 -1.37 0.39
C ALA A 141 28.77 -2.78 0.00
N ALA A 142 28.75 -3.72 0.94
CA ALA A 142 28.24 -5.08 0.71
C ALA A 142 26.74 -5.07 0.41
N VAL A 143 25.94 -4.38 1.21
CA VAL A 143 24.49 -4.22 0.99
C VAL A 143 24.22 -3.56 -0.36
N GLY A 144 24.97 -2.51 -0.73
CA GLY A 144 24.82 -1.85 -2.02
C GLY A 144 25.01 -2.80 -3.22
N ARG A 145 25.95 -3.75 -3.13
CA ARG A 145 26.13 -4.78 -4.18
C ARG A 145 24.95 -5.75 -4.23
N GLU A 146 24.47 -6.21 -3.09
CA GLU A 146 23.36 -7.15 -3.00
C GLU A 146 22.04 -6.52 -3.48
N VAL A 147 21.78 -5.25 -3.14
CA VAL A 147 20.59 -4.52 -3.64
C VAL A 147 20.57 -4.50 -5.17
N VAL A 148 21.70 -4.19 -5.82
CA VAL A 148 21.79 -4.18 -7.29
C VAL A 148 21.58 -5.58 -7.88
N ALA A 149 22.15 -6.61 -7.26
CA ALA A 149 22.00 -7.99 -7.71
C ALA A 149 20.54 -8.46 -7.61
N GLN A 150 19.90 -8.24 -6.46
CA GLN A 150 18.53 -8.69 -6.19
C GLN A 150 17.49 -7.90 -6.99
N ALA A 151 17.63 -6.58 -7.11
CA ALA A 151 16.71 -5.76 -7.91
C ALA A 151 16.72 -6.18 -9.39
N ARG A 152 17.88 -6.53 -9.95
CA ARG A 152 17.99 -7.05 -11.33
C ARG A 152 17.33 -8.41 -11.50
N ALA A 153 17.53 -9.31 -10.53
CA ALA A 153 16.96 -10.65 -10.57
C ALA A 153 15.42 -10.66 -10.54
N ARG A 154 14.81 -9.63 -9.95
CA ARG A 154 13.35 -9.52 -9.77
C ARG A 154 12.60 -8.80 -10.89
N THR A 155 13.27 -8.38 -11.97
CA THR A 155 12.64 -7.53 -13.01
C THR A 155 11.37 -8.14 -13.60
N THR A 156 10.22 -7.67 -13.11
CA THR A 156 8.95 -7.57 -13.83
C THR A 156 8.88 -6.15 -14.42
N PRO A 157 8.39 -5.90 -15.65
CA PRO A 157 8.88 -4.81 -16.50
C PRO A 157 8.60 -3.33 -16.15
N SER A 158 8.21 -2.90 -14.94
CA SER A 158 7.75 -1.51 -14.74
C SER A 158 8.36 -0.67 -13.62
N ALA A 159 9.14 -1.18 -12.67
CA ALA A 159 9.39 -0.42 -11.43
C ALA A 159 10.81 0.18 -11.22
N TRP A 160 11.81 -0.07 -12.08
CA TRP A 160 13.18 0.39 -11.80
C TRP A 160 13.75 1.33 -12.88
N ARG A 161 13.85 2.62 -12.55
CA ARG A 161 14.79 3.55 -13.19
C ARG A 161 15.73 4.08 -12.11
N SER A 162 17.04 3.90 -12.33
CA SER A 162 18.09 4.32 -11.42
C SER A 162 17.99 5.81 -11.03
N PRO A 163 18.34 6.19 -9.78
CA PRO A 163 18.50 7.58 -9.41
C PRO A 163 19.58 8.22 -10.29
N SER A 164 19.26 9.37 -10.87
CA SER A 164 20.10 10.11 -11.80
C SER A 164 21.48 10.41 -11.21
N THR A 165 22.53 9.81 -11.76
CA THR A 165 23.88 10.35 -11.64
C THR A 165 23.94 11.66 -12.43
N GLY A 166 24.10 12.79 -11.73
CA GLY A 166 24.22 14.11 -12.34
C GLY A 166 25.32 14.14 -13.40
N ARG A 167 24.94 14.44 -14.64
CA ARG A 167 25.89 14.84 -15.69
C ARG A 167 25.97 16.35 -15.72
N SER A 168 27.15 16.86 -15.37
CA SER A 168 27.62 18.20 -15.70
C SER A 168 27.43 18.48 -17.20
N ARG A 169 26.77 19.59 -17.52
CA ARG A 169 26.71 20.16 -18.88
C ARG A 169 28.08 20.75 -19.23
N PRO A 170 28.69 20.45 -20.38
CA PRO A 170 29.71 21.32 -20.94
C PRO A 170 29.05 22.57 -21.55
N SER A 171 29.79 23.67 -21.45
CA SER A 171 29.50 25.03 -21.91
C SER A 171 29.07 25.14 -23.35
#